data_AF-A0A1G8L0M6-F1
#
_entry.id   AF-A0A1G8L0M6-F1
#
_cell.length_a   1.000
_cell.length_b   1.000
_cell.length_c   1.000
_cell.angle_alpha   90.00
_cell.angle_beta   90.00
_cell.angle_gamma   90.00
#
_symmetry.space_group_name_H-M   'P 1'
#
loop_
_entity.id
_entity.type
_entity.pdbx_description
1 polymer ?
#
loop_
_entity_poly.entity_id
_entity_poly.type
_entity_poly.pdbx_seq_one_letter_code
_entity_poly.pdbx_strand_id
1 'polypeptide(L)'
;MVSKQLEYIDNGREGYVIYRDGDIKLKFLYELAAGRYVALIYIPTAESWFEKTGIPINNRHQIIEFIACQVVKDRAPNATYELYDDCISLLQETDR
;
A
#
# COMPACT_ATOMS: atom_id res chain seq x y z
N MET A 1 7.07 15.34 16.80
CA MET A 1 7.29 14.03 16.16
C MET A 1 6.42 13.99 14.93
N VAL A 2 6.96 13.68 13.75
CA VAL A 2 6.13 13.45 12.57
C VAL A 2 5.65 12.00 12.65
N SER A 3 4.35 11.79 12.74
CA SER A 3 3.73 10.47 12.69
C SER A 3 3.74 9.92 11.26
N LYS A 4 3.78 8.60 11.10
CA LYS A 4 3.58 7.94 9.81
C LYS A 4 2.23 8.35 9.23
N GLN A 5 2.19 8.71 7.95
CA GLN A 5 0.95 9.14 7.29
C GLN A 5 0.90 8.68 5.83
N LEU A 6 -0.31 8.60 5.30
CA LEU A 6 -0.57 8.38 3.88
C LEU A 6 -1.18 9.63 3.24
N GLU A 7 -0.74 9.91 2.02
CA GLU A 7 -1.39 10.84 1.08
C GLU A 7 -1.86 10.05 -0.13
N TYR A 8 -2.91 10.53 -0.79
CA TYR A 8 -3.53 9.86 -1.93
C TYR A 8 -3.63 10.83 -3.10
N ILE A 9 -3.28 10.36 -4.30
CA ILE A 9 -3.53 11.06 -5.57
C ILE A 9 -4.48 10.18 -6.37
N ASP A 10 -5.72 10.64 -6.57
CA ASP A 10 -6.77 9.89 -7.24
C ASP A 10 -6.90 10.37 -8.70
N ASN A 11 -6.65 9.50 -9.70
CA ASN A 11 -6.77 9.80 -11.14
C ASN A 11 -7.88 8.97 -11.82
N GLY A 12 -8.91 8.60 -11.06
CA GLY A 12 -10.01 7.74 -11.53
C GLY A 12 -9.78 6.28 -11.15
N ARG A 13 -9.55 5.41 -12.14
CA ARG A 13 -9.33 3.97 -11.90
C ARG A 13 -7.97 3.64 -11.30
N GLU A 14 -7.01 4.54 -11.44
CA GLU A 14 -5.67 4.41 -10.90
C GLU A 14 -5.28 5.67 -10.14
N GLY A 15 -4.18 5.58 -9.40
CA GLY A 15 -3.67 6.69 -8.63
C GLY A 15 -2.42 6.33 -7.86
N TYR A 16 -2.09 7.10 -6.83
CA TYR A 16 -0.91 6.85 -6.02
C TYR A 16 -1.21 6.89 -4.53
N VAL A 17 -0.60 5.95 -3.80
CA VAL A 17 -0.45 5.99 -2.35
C VAL A 17 0.95 6.51 -2.04
N ILE A 18 1.03 7.56 -1.24
CA ILE A 18 2.29 8.19 -0.82
C ILE A 18 2.49 7.96 0.66
N TYR A 19 3.49 7.15 1.03
CA TYR A 19 3.90 6.91 2.41
C TYR A 19 4.91 7.97 2.86
N ARG A 20 4.72 8.52 4.07
CA ARG A 20 5.67 9.42 4.71
C ARG A 20 6.02 8.99 6.14
N ASP A 21 7.31 9.08 6.46
CA ASP A 21 7.87 8.80 7.78
C ASP A 21 9.17 9.59 7.99
N GLY A 22 9.08 10.74 8.66
CA GLY A 22 10.17 11.71 8.68
C GLY A 22 10.53 12.17 7.26
N ASP A 23 11.79 12.00 6.86
CA ASP A 23 12.28 12.34 5.52
C ASP A 23 11.98 11.26 4.46
N ILE A 24 11.49 10.10 4.87
CA ILE A 24 11.11 9.03 3.93
C ILE A 24 9.84 9.46 3.20
N LYS A 25 9.88 9.40 1.87
CA LYS A 25 8.73 9.56 0.99
C LYS A 25 8.73 8.48 -0.09
N LEU A 26 7.79 7.55 -0.03
CA LEU A 26 7.62 6.48 -1.03
C LEU A 26 6.31 6.67 -1.76
N LYS A 27 6.30 6.45 -3.08
CA LYS A 27 5.13 6.63 -3.94
C LYS A 27 4.85 5.32 -4.67
N PHE A 28 3.66 4.76 -4.47
CA PHE A 28 3.24 3.49 -5.05
C PHE A 28 2.02 3.70 -5.94
N LEU A 29 2.02 3.09 -7.12
CA LEU A 29 0.85 3.07 -8.00
C LEU A 29 -0.22 2.18 -7.36
N TYR A 30 -1.48 2.60 -7.43
CA TYR A 30 -2.60 1.69 -7.18
C TYR A 30 -3.56 1.68 -8.37
N GLU A 31 -4.28 0.58 -8.53
CA GLU A 31 -5.35 0.41 -9.50
C GLU A 31 -6.59 -0.20 -8.82
N LEU A 32 -7.78 0.30 -9.13
CA LEU A 32 -9.05 -0.33 -8.75
C LEU A 32 -9.25 -1.63 -9.52
N ALA A 33 -9.50 -2.70 -8.78
CA ALA A 33 -9.67 -4.04 -9.33
C ALA A 33 -11.16 -4.38 -9.53
N ALA A 34 -11.43 -5.64 -9.91
CA ALA A 34 -12.78 -6.15 -10.11
C ALA A 34 -12.98 -7.47 -9.36
N GLY A 35 -14.25 -7.89 -9.24
CA GLY A 35 -14.63 -9.10 -8.50
C GLY A 35 -14.40 -8.91 -7.00
N ARG A 36 -13.74 -9.88 -6.36
CA ARG A 36 -13.45 -9.82 -4.91
C ARG A 36 -12.39 -8.77 -4.51
N TYR A 37 -11.64 -8.25 -5.48
CA TYR A 37 -10.58 -7.29 -5.23
C TYR A 37 -11.11 -5.86 -5.35
N VAL A 38 -10.79 -5.02 -4.36
CA VAL A 38 -11.11 -3.59 -4.34
C VAL A 38 -10.04 -2.80 -5.08
N ALA A 39 -8.78 -3.03 -4.72
CA ALA A 39 -7.63 -2.36 -5.33
C ALA A 39 -6.36 -3.19 -5.16
N LEU A 40 -5.39 -2.93 -6.04
CA LEU A 40 -4.02 -3.43 -5.95
C LEU A 40 -3.09 -2.23 -5.76
N ILE A 41 -2.18 -2.29 -4.81
CA ILE A 41 -1.10 -1.30 -4.64
C ILE A 41 0.21 -1.99 -5.01
N TYR A 42 0.84 -1.54 -6.09
CA TYR A 42 2.08 -2.13 -6.60
C TYR A 42 3.28 -1.66 -5.79
N ILE A 43 4.08 -2.61 -5.32
CA ILE A 43 5.26 -2.37 -4.50
C ILE A 43 6.49 -3.08 -5.10
N PRO A 44 7.71 -2.60 -4.83
CA PRO A 44 8.92 -3.36 -5.16
C PRO A 44 8.94 -4.73 -4.47
N THR A 45 9.38 -5.74 -5.20
CA THR A 45 9.73 -7.07 -4.69
C THR A 45 10.78 -6.98 -3.60
N ALA A 46 10.92 -8.01 -2.76
CA ALA A 46 11.99 -8.07 -1.77
C ALA A 46 13.38 -7.88 -2.41
N GLU A 47 13.59 -8.46 -3.60
CA GLU A 47 14.84 -8.36 -4.37
C GLU A 47 15.13 -6.93 -4.85
N SER A 48 14.12 -6.23 -5.37
CA SER A 48 14.29 -4.88 -5.93
C SER A 48 14.03 -3.74 -4.93
N TRP A 49 13.71 -4.07 -3.67
CA TRP A 49 13.25 -3.09 -2.67
C TRP A 49 14.27 -2.00 -2.39
N PHE A 50 15.50 -2.38 -2.03
CA PHE A 50 16.53 -1.40 -1.68
C PHE A 50 16.88 -0.52 -2.88
N GLU A 51 17.02 -1.11 -4.07
CA GLU A 51 17.32 -0.37 -5.29
C GLU A 51 16.24 0.67 -5.63
N LYS A 52 14.95 0.31 -5.48
CA LYS A 52 13.83 1.18 -5.84
C LYS A 52 13.46 2.20 -4.76
N THR A 53 13.77 1.94 -3.49
CA THR A 53 13.29 2.75 -2.37
C THR A 53 14.39 3.41 -1.55
N GLY A 54 15.63 2.91 -1.64
CA GLY A 54 16.74 3.26 -0.74
C GLY A 54 16.55 2.77 0.71
N ILE A 55 15.48 2.03 1.00
CA ILE A 55 15.14 1.58 2.34
C ILE A 55 15.69 0.16 2.59
N PRO A 56 16.33 -0.12 3.75
CA PRO A 56 16.78 -1.46 4.08
C PRO A 56 15.66 -2.50 4.04
N ILE A 57 15.97 -3.71 3.56
CA ILE A 57 14.99 -4.80 3.44
C ILE A 57 14.32 -5.17 4.77
N ASN A 58 15.04 -5.03 5.89
CA ASN A 58 14.49 -5.30 7.23
C ASN A 58 13.33 -4.36 7.61
N ASN A 59 13.21 -3.21 6.95
CA ASN A 59 12.13 -2.25 7.19
C ASN A 59 10.95 -2.45 6.22
N ARG A 60 11.10 -3.30 5.19
CA ARG A 60 10.11 -3.48 4.12
C ARG A 60 8.76 -3.92 4.65
N HIS A 61 8.75 -4.99 5.45
CA HIS A 61 7.52 -5.61 5.93
C HIS A 61 6.68 -4.64 6.77
N GLN A 62 7.28 -3.98 7.76
CA GLN A 62 6.58 -3.02 8.62
C GLN A 62 6.00 -1.81 7.84
N ILE A 63 6.67 -1.36 6.77
CA ILE A 63 6.18 -0.25 5.95
C ILE A 63 4.99 -0.70 5.11
N ILE A 64 5.10 -1.85 4.45
CA ILE A 64 4.02 -2.41 3.63
C ILE A 64 2.79 -2.69 4.49
N GLU A 65 2.97 -3.29 5.67
CA GLU A 65 1.88 -3.58 6.58
C GLU A 65 1.21 -2.31 7.11
N PHE A 66 1.99 -1.27 7.45
CA PHE A 66 1.43 0.03 7.80
C PHE A 66 0.59 0.60 6.65
N ILE A 67 1.11 0.58 5.42
CA ILE A 67 0.38 1.07 4.24
C ILE A 67 -0.93 0.30 4.10
N ALA A 68 -0.90 -1.03 4.12
CA ALA A 68 -2.09 -1.86 3.94
C ALA A 68 -3.16 -1.58 5.02
N CYS A 69 -2.75 -1.57 6.29
CA CYS A 69 -3.62 -1.28 7.42
C CYS A 69 -4.25 0.12 7.33
N GLN A 70 -3.44 1.12 6.98
CA GLN A 70 -3.90 2.50 6.91
C GLN A 70 -4.81 2.74 5.69
N VAL A 71 -4.54 2.13 4.53
CA VAL A 71 -5.42 2.23 3.36
C VAL A 71 -6.78 1.60 3.62
N VAL A 72 -6.85 0.44 4.28
CA VAL A 72 -8.13 -0.16 4.69
C VAL A 72 -8.91 0.82 5.57
N LYS A 73 -8.26 1.39 6.60
CA LYS A 73 -8.92 2.35 7.50
C LYS A 73 -9.42 3.59 6.78
N ASP A 74 -8.62 4.15 5.88
CA ASP A 74 -8.90 5.46 5.27
C ASP A 74 -9.86 5.37 4.08
N ARG A 75 -9.79 4.29 3.29
CA ARG A 75 -10.41 4.22 1.96
C ARG A 75 -11.29 2.99 1.74
N ALA A 76 -11.15 1.94 2.53
CA ALA A 76 -11.90 0.70 2.34
C ALA A 76 -12.20 0.01 3.69
N PRO A 77 -12.99 0.63 4.58
CA PRO A 77 -13.15 0.17 5.97
C PRO A 77 -13.83 -1.21 6.11
N ASN A 78 -14.50 -1.69 5.06
CA ASN A 78 -15.11 -3.03 4.98
C ASN A 78 -14.27 -3.99 4.11
N ALA A 79 -12.99 -3.69 3.92
CA ALA A 79 -12.07 -4.54 3.19
C ALA A 79 -11.04 -5.15 4.12
N THR A 80 -10.48 -6.28 3.71
CA THR A 80 -9.27 -6.86 4.28
C THR A 80 -8.10 -6.69 3.30
N TYR A 81 -6.90 -7.08 3.70
CA TYR A 81 -5.75 -7.05 2.81
C TYR A 81 -4.94 -8.34 2.84
N GLU A 82 -4.30 -8.64 1.72
CA GLU A 82 -3.29 -9.69 1.57
C GLU A 82 -1.99 -9.06 1.06
N LEU A 83 -0.86 -9.52 1.60
CA LEU A 83 0.46 -9.03 1.20
C LEU A 83 1.13 -10.06 0.30
N TYR A 84 1.48 -9.64 -0.91
CA TYR A 84 2.26 -10.40 -1.88
C TYR A 84 3.65 -9.77 -2.02
N ASP A 85 4.55 -10.43 -2.74
CA ASP A 85 5.90 -9.87 -2.90
C ASP A 85 5.90 -8.61 -3.77
N ASP A 86 5.00 -8.45 -4.73
CA ASP A 86 4.96 -7.31 -5.65
C ASP A 86 3.73 -6.41 -5.48
N CYS A 87 2.79 -6.76 -4.61
CA CYS A 87 1.60 -5.95 -4.38
C CYS A 87 0.97 -6.14 -2.98
N ILE A 88 0.21 -5.12 -2.58
CA ILE A 88 -0.81 -5.21 -1.53
C ILE A 88 -2.15 -5.36 -2.24
N SER A 89 -2.89 -6.42 -1.94
CA SER A 89 -4.25 -6.61 -2.44
C SER A 89 -5.26 -6.20 -1.38
N LEU A 90 -6.21 -5.34 -1.73
CA LEU A 90 -7.39 -5.07 -0.90
C LEU A 90 -8.55 -5.94 -1.40
N LEU A 91 -9.24 -6.62 -0.49
CA LEU A 91 -10.32 -7.55 -0.80
C LEU A 91 -11.61 -7.12 -0.09
N GLN A 92 -12.74 -7.19 -0.78
CA GLN A 92 -14.03 -7.00 -0.12
C GLN A 92 -14.19 -8.06 0.98
N GLU A 93 -14.63 -7.65 2.16
CA GLU A 93 -15.12 -8.59 3.15
C GLU A 93 -16.44 -9.16 2.62
N THR A 94 -16.41 -10.41 2.18
CA THR A 94 -17.64 -11.14 1.87
C THR A 94 -18.24 -11.61 3.19
N ASP A 95 -19.53 -11.33 3.42
CA ASP A 95 -20.27 -11.84 4.57
C ASP A 95 -19.93 -13.32 4.80
N ARG A 96 -19.40 -13.64 5.99
CA ARG A 96 -19.10 -15.02 6.42
C ARG A 96 -20.36 -15.77 6.79
#